data_AF-A0A1V4DHM7-F1
#
_entry.id   AF-A0A1V4DHM7-F1
#
_cell.length_a   1.000
_cell.length_b   1.000
_cell.length_c   1.000
_cell.angle_alpha   90.00
_cell.angle_beta   90.00
_cell.angle_gamma   90.00
#
_symmetry.space_group_name_H-M   'P 1'
#
loop_
_entity.id
_entity.type
_entity.pdbx_description
1 polymer ?
#
loop_
_entity_poly.entity_id
_entity_poly.type
_entity_poly.pdbx_seq_one_letter_code
_entity_poly.pdbx_strand_id
1 'polypeptide(L)'
;MGGSTFYLKWYQSTNLQDEDMDNLVFGYYLLNQVEEQLKVAEKDDSKKTEENIHSLALKISTYSSKSGSDRGTKESQVLLNRYYSRLGQFGVNVAAENFNNIKSNIGEYQEDIKNIKSVQKQALEYYKINEDSLKQKK
;
A
#
# COMPACT_ATOMS: atom_id res chain seq x y z
N MET A 1 21.49 -16.55 -6.89
CA MET A 1 20.05 -16.91 -6.97
C MET A 1 19.27 -15.60 -6.82
N GLY A 2 19.03 -14.81 -7.87
CA GLY A 2 18.27 -15.19 -9.07
C GLY A 2 16.76 -14.96 -8.89
N GLY A 3 16.34 -13.94 -8.13
CA GLY A 3 14.94 -13.56 -7.96
C GLY A 3 14.43 -12.77 -9.15
N SER A 4 14.33 -13.41 -10.31
CA SER A 4 13.66 -12.87 -11.48
C SER A 4 12.15 -12.91 -11.23
N THR A 5 11.61 -11.86 -10.63
CA THR A 5 10.16 -11.76 -10.46
C THR A 5 9.53 -11.27 -11.76
N PHE A 6 8.80 -12.19 -12.39
CA PHE A 6 8.01 -12.04 -13.61
C PHE A 6 6.80 -11.08 -13.41
N TYR A 7 7.03 -9.80 -13.09
CA TYR A 7 5.96 -8.80 -13.05
C TYR A 7 5.79 -8.00 -14.35
N LEU A 8 6.56 -8.32 -15.39
CA LEU A 8 6.49 -7.61 -16.67
C LEU A 8 5.52 -8.30 -17.64
N LYS A 9 4.25 -7.89 -17.60
CA LYS A 9 3.50 -7.52 -18.81
C LYS A 9 2.13 -6.94 -18.47
N TRP A 10 1.86 -5.82 -19.15
CA TRP A 10 0.58 -5.13 -19.30
C TRP A 10 0.12 -4.20 -18.17
N TYR A 11 0.80 -3.06 -18.07
CA TYR A 11 0.13 -1.79 -17.77
C TYR A 11 0.51 -0.77 -18.84
N GLN A 12 -0.37 -0.54 -19.82
CA GLN A 12 -0.22 0.59 -20.73
C GLN A 12 -0.71 1.85 -20.02
N SER A 13 0.12 2.43 -19.15
CA SER A 13 -0.02 3.85 -18.78
C SER A 13 0.87 4.65 -19.71
N THR A 14 0.32 5.64 -20.41
CA THR A 14 1.10 6.46 -21.35
C THR A 14 1.93 7.53 -20.63
N ASN A 15 1.63 7.80 -19.35
CA ASN A 15 2.18 8.94 -18.62
C ASN A 15 2.81 8.58 -17.25
N LEU A 16 2.59 7.38 -16.70
CA LEU A 16 3.18 6.98 -15.41
C LEU A 16 4.58 6.41 -15.61
N GLN A 17 5.55 6.80 -14.79
CA GLN A 17 6.86 6.15 -14.77
C GLN A 17 6.77 4.73 -14.22
N ASP A 18 7.63 3.83 -14.71
CA ASP A 18 7.65 2.43 -14.29
C ASP A 18 7.81 2.29 -12.77
N GLU A 19 8.62 3.13 -12.14
CA GLU A 19 8.79 3.15 -10.69
C GLU A 19 7.48 3.47 -9.95
N ASP A 20 6.72 4.47 -10.41
CA ASP A 20 5.45 4.84 -9.81
C ASP A 20 4.36 3.79 -10.06
N MET A 21 4.41 3.11 -11.21
CA MET A 21 3.57 1.95 -11.49
C MET A 21 3.83 0.84 -10.47
N ASP A 22 5.10 0.47 -10.30
CA ASP A 22 5.52 -0.56 -9.35
C ASP A 22 5.12 -0.17 -7.92
N ASN A 23 5.26 1.09 -7.53
CA ASN A 23 4.84 1.60 -6.22
C ASN A 23 3.31 1.54 -6.01
N LEU A 24 2.50 1.88 -7.01
CA LEU A 24 1.04 1.73 -6.93
C LEU A 24 0.64 0.27 -6.76
N VAL A 25 1.25 -0.63 -7.56
CA VAL A 25 0.98 -2.07 -7.55
C VAL A 25 1.42 -2.71 -6.23
N PHE A 26 2.65 -2.47 -5.79
CA PHE A 26 3.15 -3.03 -4.54
C PHE A 26 2.42 -2.48 -3.33
N GLY A 27 2.10 -1.18 -3.32
CA GLY A 27 1.32 -0.60 -2.24
C GLY A 27 -0.09 -1.19 -2.17
N TYR A 28 -0.71 -1.54 -3.31
CA TYR A 28 -2.00 -2.26 -3.34
C TYR A 28 -1.93 -3.59 -2.58
N TYR A 29 -0.90 -4.38 -2.87
CA TYR A 29 -0.73 -5.68 -2.22
C TYR A 29 -0.39 -5.54 -0.74
N LEU A 30 0.53 -4.64 -0.38
CA LEU A 30 0.89 -4.40 1.02
C LEU A 30 -0.32 -3.96 1.84
N LEU A 31 -1.14 -3.07 1.30
CA LEU A 31 -2.33 -2.56 1.97
C LEU A 31 -3.41 -3.64 2.16
N ASN A 32 -3.58 -4.54 1.19
CA ASN A 32 -4.46 -5.70 1.35
C ASN A 32 -3.91 -6.72 2.36
N GLN A 33 -2.60 -6.99 2.33
CA GLN A 33 -1.98 -7.92 3.25
C GLN A 33 -2.05 -7.43 4.71
N VAL A 34 -1.79 -6.15 4.96
CA VAL A 34 -1.88 -5.61 6.33
C VAL A 34 -3.32 -5.58 6.82
N GLU A 35 -4.31 -5.29 5.95
CA GLU A 35 -5.73 -5.41 6.29
C GLU A 35 -6.11 -6.84 6.67
N GLU A 36 -5.63 -7.83 5.91
CA GLU A 36 -5.84 -9.24 6.21
C GLU A 36 -5.22 -9.64 7.55
N GLN A 37 -3.99 -9.19 7.84
CA GLN A 37 -3.35 -9.48 9.13
C GLN A 37 -4.05 -8.78 10.31
N LEU A 38 -4.55 -7.56 10.13
CA LEU A 38 -5.37 -6.88 11.16
C LEU A 38 -6.66 -7.66 11.46
N LYS A 39 -7.32 -8.22 10.44
CA LYS A 39 -8.49 -9.11 10.62
C LYS A 39 -8.13 -10.42 11.33
N VAL A 40 -6.93 -10.96 11.07
CA VAL A 40 -6.42 -12.14 11.80
C VAL A 40 -6.19 -11.79 13.27
N ALA A 41 -5.60 -10.61 13.56
CA ALA A 41 -5.32 -10.14 14.90
C ALA A 41 -6.58 -9.97 15.79
N GLU A 42 -7.77 -9.79 15.19
CA GLU A 42 -9.04 -9.80 15.94
C GLU A 42 -9.27 -11.12 16.70
N LYS A 43 -8.71 -12.23 16.20
CA LYS A 43 -8.94 -13.59 16.72
C LYS A 43 -7.67 -14.33 17.14
N ASP A 44 -6.51 -13.90 16.66
CA ASP A 44 -5.22 -14.52 16.92
C ASP A 44 -4.25 -13.55 17.60
N ASP A 45 -3.81 -13.92 18.80
CA ASP A 45 -2.84 -13.19 19.62
C ASP A 45 -1.40 -13.73 19.49
N SER A 46 -1.13 -14.51 18.44
CA SER A 46 0.19 -15.08 18.24
C SER A 46 1.24 -14.00 17.93
N LYS A 47 2.44 -14.22 18.46
CA LYS A 47 3.65 -13.45 18.09
C LYS A 47 3.89 -13.41 16.58
N LYS A 48 3.45 -14.45 15.86
CA LYS A 48 3.54 -14.51 14.39
C LYS A 48 2.66 -13.44 13.73
N THR A 49 1.43 -13.25 14.22
CA THR A 49 0.52 -12.23 13.71
C THR A 49 1.04 -10.82 14.00
N GLU A 50 1.57 -10.59 15.21
CA GLU A 50 2.30 -9.37 15.57
C GLU A 50 3.49 -9.11 14.61
N GLU A 51 4.40 -10.08 14.45
CA GLU A 51 5.58 -9.96 13.58
C GLU A 51 5.20 -9.70 12.13
N ASN A 52 4.12 -10.32 11.63
CA ASN A 52 3.61 -10.08 10.28
C ASN A 52 3.11 -8.64 10.09
N ILE A 53 2.31 -8.13 11.03
CA ILE A 53 1.80 -6.75 10.99
C ILE A 53 2.97 -5.76 11.02
N HIS A 54 3.91 -5.94 11.94
CA HIS A 54 5.09 -5.07 12.01
C HIS A 54 5.95 -5.15 10.73
N SER A 55 6.19 -6.35 10.19
CA SER A 55 6.96 -6.50 8.94
C SER A 55 6.30 -5.79 7.77
N LEU A 56 4.98 -5.89 7.65
CA LEU A 56 4.20 -5.18 6.62
C LEU A 56 4.24 -3.67 6.85
N ALA A 57 4.04 -3.21 8.09
CA ALA A 57 4.08 -1.81 8.45
C ALA A 57 5.44 -1.17 8.14
N LEU A 58 6.55 -1.87 8.39
CA LEU A 58 7.89 -1.42 8.02
C LEU A 58 8.10 -1.33 6.51
N LYS A 59 7.54 -2.25 5.72
CA LYS A 59 7.59 -2.14 4.25
C LYS A 59 6.76 -0.96 3.76
N ILE A 60 5.60 -0.75 4.36
CA ILE A 60 4.69 0.35 4.05
C ILE A 60 5.32 1.70 4.43
N SER A 61 6.01 1.80 5.56
CA SER A 61 6.61 3.05 6.02
C SER A 61 7.66 3.62 5.06
N THR A 62 8.28 2.77 4.23
CA THR A 62 9.20 3.19 3.16
C THR A 62 8.55 4.12 2.13
N TYR A 63 7.21 4.16 2.04
CA TYR A 63 6.50 5.09 1.17
C TYR A 63 6.57 6.54 1.66
N SER A 64 6.92 6.78 2.93
CA SER A 64 7.09 8.14 3.48
C SER A 64 8.22 8.93 2.81
N SER A 65 9.22 8.24 2.25
CA SER A 65 10.32 8.86 1.51
C SER A 65 10.11 8.89 -0.01
N LYS A 66 9.01 8.32 -0.51
CA LYS A 66 8.69 8.32 -1.93
C LYS A 66 8.06 9.64 -2.33
N SER A 67 8.43 10.11 -3.51
CA SER A 67 7.77 11.23 -4.17
C SER A 67 7.36 10.80 -5.56
N GLY A 68 6.15 11.17 -5.97
CA GLY A 68 5.66 10.93 -7.33
C GLY A 68 6.59 11.61 -8.31
N SER A 69 7.15 10.86 -9.24
CA SER A 69 8.05 11.35 -10.26
C SER A 69 7.30 11.33 -11.59
N ASP A 70 6.39 12.28 -11.80
CA ASP A 70 5.66 12.30 -13.07
C ASP A 70 6.39 13.14 -14.14
N ARG A 71 6.40 12.64 -15.39
CA ARG A 71 6.68 13.43 -16.60
C ARG A 71 5.43 14.22 -17.06
N GLY A 72 4.30 14.03 -16.38
CA GLY A 72 2.98 14.59 -16.64
C GLY A 72 2.71 15.94 -15.96
N THR A 73 1.47 16.13 -15.49
CA THR A 73 1.00 17.44 -14.97
C THR A 73 1.25 17.58 -13.47
N LYS A 74 1.22 18.81 -12.93
CA LYS A 74 1.31 19.03 -11.48
C LYS A 74 0.23 18.28 -10.69
N GLU A 75 -0.94 18.08 -11.29
CA GLU A 75 -2.09 17.42 -10.65
C GLU A 75 -1.85 15.93 -10.38
N SER A 76 -1.21 15.23 -11.32
CA SER A 76 -0.93 13.80 -11.21
C SER A 76 0.16 13.50 -10.17
N GLN A 77 1.19 14.35 -10.13
CA GLN A 77 2.22 14.31 -9.10
C GLN A 77 1.63 14.55 -7.70
N VAL A 78 0.67 15.48 -7.56
CA VAL A 78 -0.04 15.72 -6.29
C VAL A 78 -0.83 14.49 -5.84
N LEU A 79 -1.44 13.75 -6.77
CA LEU A 79 -2.21 12.54 -6.44
C LEU A 79 -1.30 11.41 -5.94
N LEU A 80 -0.17 11.16 -6.62
CA LEU A 80 0.83 10.17 -6.18
C LEU A 80 1.44 10.54 -4.82
N ASN A 81 1.85 11.80 -4.65
CA ASN A 81 2.40 12.28 -3.37
C ASN A 81 1.41 12.11 -2.23
N ARG A 82 0.12 12.39 -2.47
CA ARG A 82 -0.93 12.20 -1.48
C ARG A 82 -1.09 10.72 -1.11
N TYR A 83 -1.05 9.84 -2.09
CA TYR A 83 -1.11 8.40 -1.86
C TYR A 83 0.10 7.91 -1.06
N TYR A 84 1.32 8.24 -1.50
CA TYR A 84 2.56 7.83 -0.82
C TYR A 84 2.67 8.37 0.59
N SER A 85 2.30 9.64 0.80
CA SER A 85 2.30 10.25 2.13
C SER A 85 1.33 9.54 3.08
N ARG A 86 0.09 9.27 2.65
CA ARG A 86 -0.91 8.59 3.49
C ARG A 86 -0.51 7.15 3.78
N LEU A 87 -0.06 6.42 2.77
CA LEU A 87 0.39 5.05 2.92
C LEU A 87 1.62 4.97 3.85
N GLY A 88 2.63 5.80 3.60
CA GLY A 88 3.83 5.88 4.43
C GLY A 88 3.53 6.24 5.88
N GLN A 89 2.67 7.24 6.12
CA GLN A 89 2.27 7.64 7.47
C GLN A 89 1.56 6.50 8.21
N PHE A 90 0.66 5.77 7.54
CA PHE A 90 0.02 4.60 8.12
C PHE A 90 1.05 3.54 8.54
N GLY A 91 2.02 3.25 7.67
CA GLY A 91 3.10 2.31 8.00
C GLY A 91 3.94 2.76 9.19
N VAL A 92 4.30 4.04 9.27
CA VAL A 92 5.03 4.61 10.41
C VAL A 92 4.23 4.47 11.70
N ASN A 93 2.95 4.82 11.68
CA ASN A 93 2.07 4.77 12.85
C ASN A 93 1.93 3.33 13.36
N VAL A 94 1.60 2.38 12.48
CA VAL A 94 1.44 0.97 12.86
C VAL A 94 2.77 0.37 13.33
N ALA A 95 3.89 0.70 12.68
CA ALA A 95 5.20 0.15 13.06
C ALA A 95 5.69 0.61 14.43
N ALA A 96 5.27 1.81 14.88
CA ALA A 96 5.63 2.37 16.17
C ALA A 96 4.73 1.91 17.33
N GLU A 97 3.56 1.35 17.02
CA GLU A 97 2.55 0.96 18.00
C GLU A 97 2.80 -0.45 18.54
N ASN A 98 2.53 -0.72 19.81
CA ASN A 98 2.60 -2.09 20.33
C ASN A 98 1.37 -2.92 19.92
N PHE A 99 1.52 -4.24 19.87
CA PHE A 99 0.45 -5.13 19.38
C PHE A 99 -0.87 -5.02 20.14
N ASN A 100 -0.85 -4.83 21.46
CA ASN A 100 -2.08 -4.69 22.27
C ASN A 100 -2.86 -3.41 21.90
N ASN A 101 -2.15 -2.32 21.63
CA ASN A 101 -2.75 -1.07 21.17
C ASN A 101 -3.23 -1.20 19.74
N ILE A 102 -2.49 -1.90 18.87
CA ILE A 102 -2.96 -2.22 17.52
C ILE A 102 -4.30 -2.95 17.58
N LYS A 103 -4.39 -4.00 18.42
CA LYS A 103 -5.62 -4.77 18.63
C LYS A 103 -6.79 -3.93 19.13
N SER A 104 -6.53 -3.06 20.09
CA SER A 104 -7.56 -2.21 20.69
C SER A 104 -8.14 -1.21 19.68
N ASN A 105 -7.36 -0.85 18.65
CA ASN A 105 -7.72 0.16 17.66
C ASN A 105 -7.86 -0.41 16.22
N ILE A 106 -8.07 -1.73 16.05
CA ILE A 106 -8.20 -2.36 14.71
C ILE A 106 -9.22 -1.63 13.83
N GLY A 107 -10.35 -1.21 14.39
CA GLY A 107 -11.39 -0.49 13.64
C GLY A 107 -10.89 0.84 13.05
N GLU A 108 -10.07 1.58 13.80
CA GLU A 108 -9.48 2.84 13.32
C GLU A 108 -8.48 2.58 12.19
N TYR A 109 -7.63 1.56 12.33
CA TYR A 109 -6.71 1.17 11.25
C TYR A 109 -7.43 0.66 10.00
N GLN A 110 -8.55 -0.04 10.16
CA GLN A 110 -9.39 -0.45 9.02
C GLN A 110 -10.01 0.76 8.30
N GLU A 111 -10.41 1.80 9.04
CA GLU A 111 -10.89 3.05 8.46
C GLU A 111 -9.78 3.80 7.72
N ASP A 112 -8.59 3.89 8.31
CA ASP A 112 -7.41 4.47 7.65
C ASP A 112 -7.09 3.74 6.35
N ILE A 113 -7.08 2.40 6.36
CA ILE A 113 -6.87 1.58 5.17
C ILE A 113 -7.92 1.89 4.10
N LYS A 114 -9.20 2.00 4.47
CA LYS A 114 -10.28 2.35 3.53
C LYS A 114 -10.05 3.72 2.90
N ASN A 115 -9.62 4.70 3.69
CA ASN A 115 -9.31 6.04 3.21
C ASN A 115 -8.10 6.04 2.26
N ILE A 116 -7.05 5.25 2.55
CA ILE A 116 -5.89 5.10 1.67
C ILE A 116 -6.29 4.41 0.36
N LYS A 117 -7.10 3.35 0.42
CA LYS A 117 -7.63 2.65 -0.77
C LYS A 117 -8.45 3.58 -1.67
N SER A 118 -9.20 4.51 -1.10
CA SER A 118 -9.92 5.53 -1.88
C SER A 118 -8.96 6.42 -2.69
N VAL A 119 -7.88 6.90 -2.08
CA VAL A 119 -6.86 7.70 -2.79
C VAL A 119 -6.10 6.85 -3.82
N GLN A 120 -5.81 5.59 -3.49
CA GLN A 120 -5.20 4.66 -4.44
C GLN A 120 -6.09 4.44 -5.66
N LYS A 121 -7.39 4.22 -5.46
CA LYS A 121 -8.36 4.04 -6.55
C LYS A 121 -8.39 5.26 -7.47
N GLN A 122 -8.39 6.47 -6.91
CA GLN A 122 -8.29 7.70 -7.70
C GLN A 122 -7.02 7.72 -8.56
N ALA A 123 -5.87 7.31 -8.01
CA ALA A 123 -4.62 7.23 -8.76
C ALA A 123 -4.68 6.18 -9.89
N LEU A 124 -5.23 4.99 -9.61
CA LEU A 124 -5.42 3.95 -10.61
C LEU A 124 -6.34 4.43 -11.74
N GLU A 125 -7.46 5.09 -11.42
CA GLU A 125 -8.39 5.65 -12.39
C GLU A 125 -7.73 6.74 -13.26
N TYR A 126 -6.98 7.66 -12.65
CA TYR A 126 -6.27 8.72 -13.36
C TYR A 126 -5.29 8.15 -14.40
N TYR A 127 -4.52 7.13 -14.01
CA TYR A 127 -3.56 6.46 -14.89
C TYR A 127 -4.18 5.34 -15.74
N LYS A 128 -5.51 5.16 -15.69
CA LYS A 128 -6.26 4.12 -16.42
C LYS A 128 -5.75 2.70 -16.15
N ILE A 129 -5.28 2.46 -14.93
CA ILE A 129 -4.84 1.16 -14.44
C ILE A 129 -6.08 0.35 -14.03
N ASN A 130 -6.27 -0.80 -14.67
CA ASN A 130 -7.38 -1.69 -14.33
C ASN A 130 -7.16 -2.35 -12.96
N GLU A 131 -7.89 -1.95 -11.93
CA GLU A 131 -7.78 -2.53 -10.59
C GLU A 131 -8.07 -4.04 -10.57
N ASP A 132 -8.98 -4.53 -11.41
CA ASP A 132 -9.31 -5.96 -11.43
C ASP A 132 -8.13 -6.82 -11.91
N SER A 133 -7.23 -6.25 -12.71
CA SER A 133 -5.97 -6.91 -13.08
C SER A 133 -5.02 -7.08 -11.89
N LEU A 134 -5.14 -6.25 -10.84
CA LEU A 134 -4.38 -6.38 -9.60
C LEU A 134 -4.98 -7.45 -8.69
N LYS A 135 -6.32 -7.57 -8.66
CA LYS A 135 -7.03 -8.58 -7.84
C LYS A 135 -6.78 -10.00 -8.31
N GLN A 136 -6.63 -10.20 -9.63
CA GLN A 136 -6.46 -11.52 -10.25
C GLN A 136 -5.04 -12.11 -10.09
N LYS A 137 -4.07 -11.34 -9.56
CA LYS A 137 -2.66 -11.75 -9.45
C LYS A 137 -2.25 -12.33 -8.08
N LYS A 138 -3.22 -12.84 -7.30
CA LYS A 138 -2.93 -13.64 -6.09
C LYS A 138 -2.50 -15.06 -6.45
#